data_AF-A0A962A9X9-F1
#
_entry.id   AF-A0A962A9X9-F1
#
_cell.length_a   1.000
_cell.length_b   1.000
_cell.length_c   1.000
_cell.angle_alpha   90.00
_cell.angle_beta   90.00
_cell.angle_gamma   90.00
#
_symmetry.space_group_name_H-M   'P 1'
#
loop_
_entity.id
_entity.type
_entity.pdbx_description
1 polymer ?
#
loop_
_entity_poly.entity_id
_entity_poly.type
_entity_poly.pdbx_seq_one_letter_code
_entity_poly.pdbx_strand_id
1 'polypeptide(L)'
;MSRSRSLEAALNSIGKACFARHFALIADETLSNTQVAQRIASDERYSYPATNSRVSSARWIINSGQAAAALDDIQRSKRVAEDARDAARGLLTRLSRSGPKR
;
A
#
# COMPACT_ATOMS: atom_id res chain seq x y z
N MET A 1 -1.90 13.01 23.31
CA MET A 1 -2.85 13.15 22.19
C MET A 1 -2.43 12.20 21.07
N SER A 2 -3.01 10.99 21.01
CA SER A 2 -2.81 10.10 19.86
C SER A 2 -3.51 10.73 18.66
N ARG A 3 -2.76 11.28 17.69
CA ARG A 3 -3.37 11.68 16.41
C ARG A 3 -3.95 10.42 15.79
N SER A 4 -5.27 10.35 15.64
CA SER A 4 -5.93 9.30 14.87
C SER A 4 -5.36 9.34 13.45
N ARG A 5 -4.49 8.38 13.11
CA ARG A 5 -3.96 8.22 11.75
C ARG A 5 -5.13 7.78 10.87
N SER A 6 -5.64 8.67 10.03
CA SER A 6 -6.70 8.32 9.08
C SER A 6 -6.12 7.55 7.89
N LEU A 7 -6.96 6.70 7.28
CA LEU A 7 -6.61 5.95 6.07
C LEU A 7 -6.12 6.88 4.95
N GLU A 8 -6.82 7.99 4.74
CA GLU A 8 -6.48 8.97 3.70
C GLU A 8 -5.10 9.62 3.96
N ALA A 9 -4.81 10.02 5.20
CA ALA A 9 -3.53 10.62 5.54
C ALA A 9 -2.38 9.60 5.38
N ALA A 10 -2.61 8.34 5.76
CA ALA A 10 -1.64 7.27 5.56
C ALA A 10 -1.38 7.02 4.06
N LEU A 11 -2.44 6.89 3.25
CA LEU A 11 -2.35 6.71 1.80
C LEU A 11 -1.62 7.85 1.10
N ASN A 12 -1.92 9.09 1.45
CA ASN A 12 -1.25 10.26 0.88
C ASN A 12 0.23 10.31 1.27
N SER A 13 0.58 9.94 2.52
CA SER A 13 1.97 9.87 2.97
C SER A 13 2.78 8.78 2.25
N ILE A 14 2.13 7.68 1.84
CA ILE A 14 2.76 6.59 1.08
C ILE A 14 2.91 6.99 -0.39
N GLY A 15 1.88 7.64 -0.93
CA GLY A 15 1.67 7.80 -2.36
C GLY A 15 0.80 6.66 -2.89
N LYS A 16 -0.38 7.01 -3.41
CA LYS A 16 -1.39 6.07 -3.92
C LYS A 16 -0.84 5.10 -4.96
N ALA A 17 -0.04 5.59 -5.91
CA ALA A 17 0.58 4.75 -6.94
C ALA A 17 1.61 3.77 -6.35
N CYS A 18 2.44 4.23 -5.41
CA CYS A 18 3.44 3.39 -4.73
C CYS A 18 2.76 2.24 -3.97
N PHE A 19 1.68 2.55 -3.24
CA PHE A 19 0.90 1.54 -2.52
C PHE A 19 0.36 0.44 -3.45
N ALA A 20 -0.24 0.81 -4.59
CA ALA A 20 -0.81 -0.16 -5.52
C ALA A 20 0.26 -1.00 -6.23
N ARG A 21 1.34 -0.37 -6.72
CA ARG A 21 2.41 -1.05 -7.48
C ARG A 21 3.19 -2.04 -6.62
N HIS A 22 3.50 -1.66 -5.39
CA HIS A 22 4.32 -2.45 -4.47
C HIS A 22 3.52 -3.26 -3.46
N PHE A 23 2.19 -3.34 -3.63
CA PHE A 23 1.28 -3.97 -2.67
C PHE A 23 1.70 -5.39 -2.29
N ALA A 24 2.02 -6.23 -3.29
CA ALA A 24 2.40 -7.63 -3.05
C ALA A 24 3.66 -7.75 -2.19
N LEU A 25 4.65 -6.89 -2.43
CA LEU A 25 5.89 -6.87 -1.66
C LEU A 25 5.65 -6.35 -0.23
N ILE A 26 4.79 -5.34 -0.08
CA ILE A 26 4.44 -4.77 1.23
C ILE A 26 3.66 -5.80 2.07
N ALA A 27 2.74 -6.52 1.45
CA ALA A 27 1.89 -7.54 2.06
C ALA A 27 2.61 -8.86 2.37
N ASP A 28 3.84 -9.04 1.89
CA ASP A 28 4.66 -10.21 2.19
C ASP A 28 5.17 -10.16 3.63
N GLU A 29 4.53 -10.93 4.51
CA GLU A 29 4.87 -11.04 5.93
C GLU A 29 6.21 -11.75 6.19
N THR A 30 6.75 -12.47 5.21
CA THR A 30 8.07 -13.13 5.33
C THR A 30 9.22 -12.12 5.25
N LEU A 31 8.96 -10.92 4.74
CA LEU A 31 9.93 -9.84 4.63
C LEU A 31 9.79 -8.84 5.78
N SER A 32 10.91 -8.37 6.32
CA SER A 32 10.91 -7.24 7.25
C SER A 32 10.63 -5.90 6.55
N ASN A 33 10.20 -4.88 7.29
CA ASN A 33 9.97 -3.54 6.74
C ASN A 33 11.24 -3.02 6.06
N THR A 34 12.41 -3.28 6.65
CA THR A 34 13.73 -2.92 6.12
C THR A 34 13.98 -3.56 4.75
N GLN A 35 13.73 -4.87 4.62
CA GLN A 35 13.93 -5.59 3.36
C GLN A 35 12.99 -5.08 2.25
N VAL A 36 11.71 -4.88 2.57
CA VAL A 36 10.75 -4.29 1.63
C VAL A 36 11.18 -2.88 1.23
N ALA A 37 11.55 -2.05 2.20
CA ALA A 37 11.96 -0.67 1.94
C ALA A 37 13.24 -0.58 1.10
N GLN A 38 14.21 -1.46 1.31
CA GLN A 38 15.41 -1.54 0.48
C GLN A 38 15.06 -1.89 -0.97
N ARG A 39 14.22 -2.92 -1.19
CA ARG A 39 13.79 -3.30 -2.54
C ARG A 39 13.06 -2.18 -3.27
N ILE A 40 12.06 -1.56 -2.63
CA ILE A 40 11.33 -0.43 -3.23
C ILE A 40 12.26 0.76 -3.49
N ALA A 41 13.16 1.07 -2.57
CA ALA A 41 14.12 2.17 -2.74
C ALA A 41 15.07 1.92 -3.91
N SER A 42 15.51 0.68 -4.11
CA SER A 42 16.34 0.28 -5.26
C SER A 42 15.57 0.36 -6.59
N ASP A 43 14.35 -0.15 -6.63
CA ASP A 43 13.54 -0.19 -7.86
C ASP A 43 13.13 1.20 -8.34
N GLU A 44 12.71 2.07 -7.41
CA GLU A 44 12.21 3.42 -7.70
C GLU A 44 13.28 4.52 -7.57
N ARG A 45 14.52 4.15 -7.20
CA ARG A 45 15.63 5.08 -6.89
C ARG A 45 15.27 6.12 -5.82
N TYR A 46 14.48 5.73 -4.81
CA TYR A 46 14.08 6.60 -3.71
C TYR A 46 15.06 6.55 -2.53
N SER A 47 14.99 7.54 -1.64
CA SER A 47 15.75 7.49 -0.39
C SER A 47 15.19 6.44 0.57
N TYR A 48 16.07 5.57 1.08
CA TYR A 48 15.70 4.49 2.00
C TYR A 48 14.92 4.97 3.25
N PRO A 49 15.33 6.04 3.97
CA PRO A 49 14.62 6.48 5.17
C PRO A 49 13.16 6.88 4.90
N ALA A 50 12.92 7.56 3.77
CA ALA A 50 11.58 7.94 3.36
C ALA A 50 10.76 6.70 2.97
N THR A 51 11.35 5.76 2.23
CA THR A 51 10.70 4.52 1.83
C THR A 51 10.32 3.64 3.03
N ASN A 52 11.17 3.54 4.05
CA ASN A 52 10.87 2.76 5.26
C ASN A 52 9.62 3.30 6.00
N SER A 53 9.48 4.62 6.08
CA SER A 53 8.31 5.26 6.68
C SER A 53 7.02 4.98 5.89
N ARG A 54 7.14 4.94 4.54
CA ARG A 54 6.03 4.57 3.65
C ARG A 54 5.63 3.10 3.84
N VAL A 55 6.59 2.18 3.84
CA VAL A 55 6.35 0.75 4.07
C VAL A 55 5.65 0.51 5.41
N SER A 56 6.14 1.15 6.47
CA SER A 56 5.53 1.02 7.81
C SER A 56 4.07 1.51 7.83
N SER A 57 3.78 2.59 7.12
CA SER A 57 2.40 3.11 7.00
C SER A 57 1.52 2.21 6.13
N ALA A 58 2.08 1.64 5.07
CA ALA A 58 1.38 0.74 4.16
C ALA A 58 1.02 -0.58 4.84
N ARG A 59 1.96 -1.16 5.61
CA ARG A 59 1.69 -2.34 6.44
C ARG A 59 0.66 -2.09 7.51
N TRP A 60 0.63 -0.89 8.10
CA TRP A 60 -0.44 -0.53 9.03
C TRP A 60 -1.83 -0.56 8.35
N ILE A 61 -1.96 -0.05 7.11
CA ILE A 61 -3.22 -0.12 6.35
C ILE A 61 -3.63 -1.58 6.11
N ILE A 62 -2.68 -2.44 5.72
CA ILE A 62 -2.96 -3.86 5.45
C ILE A 62 -3.38 -4.59 6.73
N ASN A 63 -2.57 -4.46 7.79
CA ASN A 63 -2.78 -5.17 9.06
C ASN A 63 -4.02 -4.68 9.82
N SER A 64 -4.48 -3.45 9.57
CA SER A 64 -5.74 -2.92 10.12
C SER A 64 -6.98 -3.31 9.32
N GLY A 65 -6.84 -4.16 8.29
CA GLY A 65 -7.95 -4.58 7.43
C GLY A 65 -8.46 -3.49 6.48
N GLN A 66 -7.74 -2.39 6.35
CA GLN A 66 -8.13 -1.24 5.52
C GLN A 66 -7.64 -1.34 4.07
N ALA A 67 -6.94 -2.42 3.70
CA ALA A 67 -6.41 -2.62 2.35
C ALA A 67 -7.48 -2.52 1.25
N ALA A 68 -8.65 -3.12 1.43
CA ALA A 68 -9.72 -3.07 0.43
C ALA A 68 -10.25 -1.64 0.23
N ALA A 69 -10.47 -0.90 1.32
CA ALA A 69 -10.88 0.50 1.27
C ALA A 69 -9.82 1.39 0.60
N ALA A 70 -8.54 1.12 0.89
CA ALA A 70 -7.42 1.81 0.27
C ALA A 70 -7.38 1.61 -1.24
N LEU A 71 -7.53 0.36 -1.69
CA LEU A 71 -7.51 0.02 -3.12
C LEU A 71 -8.74 0.56 -3.84
N ASP A 72 -9.91 0.59 -3.19
CA ASP A 72 -11.11 1.23 -3.75
C ASP A 72 -10.92 2.73 -3.98
N ASP A 73 -10.33 3.44 -3.01
CA ASP A 73 -9.98 4.86 -3.16
C ASP A 73 -8.99 5.08 -4.32
N ILE A 74 -7.98 4.22 -4.45
CA ILE A 74 -6.97 4.33 -5.52
C ILE A 74 -7.61 4.12 -6.89
N GLN A 75 -8.40 3.07 -7.11
CA GLN A 75 -9.00 2.79 -8.43
C GLN A 75 -9.96 3.89 -8.91
N ARG A 76 -10.59 4.62 -7.97
CA ARG A 76 -11.51 5.74 -8.28
C ARG A 76 -10.79 7.07 -8.48
N SER A 77 -9.54 7.18 -8.04
CA SER A 77 -8.80 8.44 -8.03
C SER A 77 -8.34 8.87 -9.44
N LYS A 78 -8.94 9.92 -9.99
CA LYS A 78 -8.52 10.53 -11.27
C LYS A 78 -7.11 11.15 -11.24
N ARG A 79 -6.52 11.32 -10.05
CA ARG A 79 -5.17 11.88 -9.87
C ARG A 79 -4.06 10.84 -9.90
N VAL A 80 -4.41 9.56 -10.05
CA VAL A 80 -3.47 8.44 -10.10
C VAL A 80 -3.39 7.95 -11.54
N ALA A 81 -2.19 7.60 -11.98
CA ALA A 81 -1.94 7.05 -13.31
C ALA A 81 -2.77 5.78 -13.53
N GLU A 82 -3.14 5.51 -14.79
CA GLU A 82 -4.03 4.42 -15.17
C GLU A 82 -3.49 3.05 -14.75
N ASP A 83 -2.19 2.82 -14.94
CA ASP A 83 -1.50 1.58 -14.54
C ASP A 83 -1.69 1.28 -13.04
N ALA A 84 -1.59 2.29 -12.18
CA ALA A 84 -1.78 2.13 -10.74
C ALA A 84 -3.27 1.93 -10.37
N ARG A 85 -4.20 2.52 -11.12
CA ARG A 85 -5.63 2.25 -10.94
C ARG A 85 -6.01 0.82 -11.33
N ASP A 86 -5.46 0.33 -12.44
CA ASP A 86 -5.70 -1.04 -12.90
C ASP A 86 -5.04 -2.07 -11.97
N ALA A 87 -3.84 -1.80 -11.46
CA ALA A 87 -3.22 -2.60 -10.41
C ALA A 87 -4.14 -2.67 -9.17
N ALA A 88 -4.67 -1.53 -8.71
CA ALA A 88 -5.59 -1.50 -7.57
C ALA A 88 -6.87 -2.30 -7.81
N ARG A 89 -7.46 -2.19 -9.02
CA ARG A 89 -8.65 -2.96 -9.41
C ARG A 89 -8.37 -4.47 -9.41
N GLY A 90 -7.22 -4.89 -9.95
CA GLY A 90 -6.80 -6.29 -9.96
C GLY A 90 -6.61 -6.84 -8.54
N LEU A 91 -5.98 -6.08 -7.66
CA LEU A 91 -5.78 -6.44 -6.25
C LEU A 91 -7.10 -6.55 -5.49
N LEU A 92 -8.02 -5.61 -5.67
CA LEU A 92 -9.34 -5.63 -5.03
C LEU A 92 -10.16 -6.86 -5.46
N THR A 93 -10.06 -7.24 -6.74
CA THR A 93 -10.68 -8.47 -7.27
C THR A 93 -10.08 -9.72 -6.62
N ARG A 94 -8.77 -9.75 -6.37
CA ARG A 94 -8.10 -10.88 -5.69
C ARG A 94 -8.50 -10.95 -4.21
N LEU A 95 -8.55 -9.82 -3.53
CA LEU A 95 -8.97 -9.73 -2.12
C LEU A 95 -10.42 -10.17 -1.91
N SER A 96 -11.32 -9.78 -2.81
CA SER A 96 -12.74 -10.21 -2.74
C SER A 96 -12.94 -11.69 -3.06
N ARG A 97 -12.09 -12.29 -3.91
CA ARG A 97 -12.09 -13.75 -4.16
C ARG A 97 -11.48 -14.56 -3.03
N SER A 98 -10.57 -13.97 -2.27
CA SER A 98 -9.94 -14.57 -1.09
C SER A 98 -10.76 -14.38 0.19
N GLY A 99 -12.10 -14.47 0.09
CA GLY A 99 -13.03 -14.31 1.21
C GLY A 99 -12.60 -15.08 2.47
N PRO A 100 -13.01 -14.60 3.67
CA PRO A 100 -12.37 -14.96 4.93
C PRO A 100 -12.40 -16.48 5.13
N LYS A 101 -11.22 -17.08 5.35
CA LYS A 101 -11.15 -18.36 6.05
C LYS A 101 -11.76 -18.13 7.44
N ARG A 102 -13.01 -18.56 7.59
CA ARG A 102 -13.67 -18.71 8.89
C ARG A 102 -12.96 -19.78 9.70
#